data_AF-W1IUR5-F1
#
_entry.id   AF-W1IUR5-F1
#
_cell.length_a   1.000
_cell.length_b   1.000
_cell.length_c   1.000
_cell.angle_alpha   90.00
_cell.angle_beta   90.00
_cell.angle_gamma   90.00
#
_symmetry.space_group_name_H-M   'P 1'
#
loop_
_entity.id
_entity.type
_entity.pdbx_description
1 polymer ?
#
loop_
_entity_poly.entity_id
_entity_poly.type
_entity_poly.pdbx_seq_one_letter_code
_entity_poly.pdbx_strand_id
1 'polypeptide(L)'
;MIKADKYQPVGDKNVGYPQICIRTNRTAERTNMKPIIEKAIAIGEQFPESEKEIIIREMFKKLGSDFGGGSFGHAWIIYFNSPEEGDNTSYAFHSGYGLVKNSEHSNDSPKRKFHLQRCVKVDEKTVTPELIERKLIPQLIDESNRLSKLMKLTSEDMKNGVYTPITNCSWFAGKLWNQIMSLTFEQSIENDINIDEWADEMNLPFLKDIRGIGDPGMLAESLEKGLEL
;
A
#
# COMPACT_ATOMS: atom_id res chain seq x y z
N MET A 1 -16.28 5.34 -7.46
CA MET A 1 -15.48 5.98 -6.39
C MET A 1 -16.05 5.50 -5.06
N ILE A 2 -15.19 4.98 -4.17
CA ILE A 2 -15.64 4.41 -2.87
C ILE A 2 -16.12 5.54 -1.95
N LYS A 3 -17.31 5.37 -1.34
CA LYS A 3 -17.90 6.36 -0.42
C LYS A 3 -17.47 6.05 1.02
N ALA A 4 -16.48 6.78 1.51
CA ALA A 4 -16.12 6.80 2.92
C ALA A 4 -17.04 7.73 3.74
N ASP A 5 -17.36 7.35 4.97
CA ASP A 5 -18.43 7.93 5.78
C ASP A 5 -17.95 8.49 7.13
N LYS A 6 -16.83 7.98 7.68
CA LYS A 6 -16.27 8.44 8.96
C LYS A 6 -15.32 9.63 8.79
N TYR A 7 -15.34 10.52 9.78
CA TYR A 7 -14.54 11.74 9.79
C TYR A 7 -14.01 12.00 11.21
N GLN A 8 -12.68 11.92 11.36
CA GLN A 8 -12.00 12.15 12.64
C GLN A 8 -10.68 12.91 12.40
N PRO A 9 -10.70 14.24 12.23
CA PRO A 9 -9.52 15.01 11.80
C PRO A 9 -8.39 15.06 12.82
N VAL A 10 -8.61 14.57 14.04
CA VAL A 10 -7.64 14.56 15.15
C VAL A 10 -7.39 13.15 15.70
N GLY A 11 -7.76 12.10 14.98
CA GLY A 11 -7.61 10.71 15.46
C GLY A 11 -8.70 10.29 16.46
N ASP A 12 -8.43 9.25 17.25
CA ASP A 12 -9.35 8.73 18.26
C ASP A 12 -9.04 9.30 19.64
N LYS A 13 -9.95 10.15 20.15
CA LYS A 13 -9.78 10.81 21.45
C LYS A 13 -9.74 9.83 22.62
N ASN A 14 -10.33 8.64 22.48
CA ASN A 14 -10.38 7.64 23.55
C ASN A 14 -9.06 6.87 23.69
N VAL A 15 -8.20 6.89 22.68
CA VAL A 15 -6.88 6.22 22.70
C VAL A 15 -5.85 7.06 23.48
N GLY A 16 -6.00 8.39 23.48
CA GLY A 16 -5.02 9.33 24.05
C GLY A 16 -3.89 9.66 23.08
N TYR A 17 -3.04 10.63 23.44
CA TYR A 17 -1.99 11.18 22.58
C TYR A 17 -0.59 11.04 23.22
N PRO A 18 0.48 11.00 22.41
CA PRO A 18 0.43 10.89 20.94
C PRO A 18 -0.09 9.53 20.48
N GLN A 19 -0.59 9.48 19.25
CA GLN A 19 -1.13 8.27 18.66
C GLN A 19 -0.74 8.15 17.20
N ILE A 20 -0.57 6.91 16.75
CA ILE A 20 -0.46 6.59 15.33
C ILE A 20 -1.73 5.88 14.89
N CYS A 21 -2.23 6.27 13.72
CA CYS A 21 -3.43 5.73 13.14
C CYS A 21 -3.16 5.23 11.72
N ILE A 22 -3.68 4.04 11.41
CA ILE A 22 -3.81 3.56 10.03
C ILE A 22 -5.25 3.74 9.58
N ARG A 23 -5.43 4.20 8.34
CA ARG A 23 -6.73 4.43 7.73
C ARG A 23 -6.85 3.71 6.42
N THR A 24 -8.07 3.34 6.10
CA THR A 24 -8.47 3.01 4.74
C THR A 24 -9.86 3.55 4.41
N ASN A 25 -10.06 3.93 3.15
CA ASN A 25 -11.38 4.27 2.65
C ASN A 25 -12.19 3.05 2.18
N ARG A 26 -11.67 1.82 2.29
CA ARG A 26 -12.36 0.58 1.95
C ARG A 26 -13.20 0.04 3.10
N THR A 27 -14.32 -0.58 2.74
CA THR A 27 -15.05 -1.55 3.57
C THR A 27 -14.20 -2.81 3.78
N ALA A 28 -14.55 -3.63 4.77
CA ALA A 28 -13.96 -4.96 5.02
C ALA A 28 -14.35 -6.01 3.96
N GLU A 29 -14.22 -5.62 2.69
CA GLU A 29 -14.48 -6.43 1.52
C GLU A 29 -13.21 -6.53 0.69
N ARG A 30 -12.65 -7.73 0.67
CA ARG A 30 -11.51 -8.11 -0.14
C ARG A 30 -11.71 -7.79 -1.61
N THR A 31 -10.63 -7.40 -2.28
CA THR A 31 -10.67 -7.24 -3.73
C THR A 31 -10.66 -8.60 -4.41
N ASN A 32 -11.58 -8.82 -5.36
CA ASN A 32 -11.49 -9.97 -6.27
C ASN A 32 -10.33 -9.72 -7.25
N MET A 33 -9.20 -10.43 -7.05
CA MET A 33 -7.94 -10.14 -7.75
C MET A 33 -7.90 -10.80 -9.12
N LYS A 34 -8.59 -11.93 -9.29
CA LYS A 34 -8.61 -12.68 -10.54
C LYS A 34 -8.92 -11.86 -11.80
N PRO A 35 -10.04 -11.12 -11.88
CA PRO A 35 -10.34 -10.35 -13.10
C PRO A 35 -9.32 -9.24 -13.37
N ILE A 36 -8.61 -8.75 -12.35
CA ILE A 36 -7.56 -7.73 -12.50
C ILE A 36 -6.31 -8.37 -13.11
N ILE A 37 -5.93 -9.56 -12.62
CA ILE A 37 -4.74 -10.29 -13.09
C ILE A 37 -4.99 -10.88 -14.49
N GLU A 38 -6.15 -11.50 -14.74
CA GLU A 38 -6.53 -12.00 -16.08
C GLU A 38 -6.48 -10.89 -17.13
N LYS A 39 -6.96 -9.69 -16.77
CA LYS A 39 -6.88 -8.52 -17.64
C LYS A 39 -5.45 -8.08 -17.92
N ALA A 40 -4.54 -8.21 -16.97
CA ALA A 40 -3.13 -7.95 -17.20
C ALA A 40 -2.52 -9.01 -18.12
N ILE A 41 -2.76 -10.30 -17.87
CA ILE A 41 -2.28 -11.41 -18.71
C ILE A 41 -2.74 -11.22 -20.16
N ALA A 42 -4.02 -10.91 -20.38
CA ALA A 42 -4.58 -10.65 -21.71
C ALA A 42 -3.97 -9.44 -22.44
N ILE A 43 -3.31 -8.52 -21.72
CA ILE A 43 -2.50 -7.46 -22.35
C ILE A 43 -1.14 -8.01 -22.79
N GLY A 44 -0.52 -8.87 -21.98
CA GLY A 44 0.72 -9.55 -22.34
C GLY A 44 0.56 -10.40 -23.60
N GLU A 45 -0.54 -11.13 -23.72
CA GLU A 45 -0.87 -11.99 -24.87
C GLU A 45 -1.02 -11.24 -26.21
N GLN A 46 -1.11 -9.90 -26.19
CA GLN A 46 -1.16 -9.09 -27.42
C GLN A 46 0.22 -8.92 -28.08
N PHE A 47 1.29 -9.28 -27.38
CA PHE A 47 2.67 -9.15 -27.85
C PHE A 47 3.27 -10.52 -28.14
N PRO A 48 4.17 -10.64 -29.14
CA PRO A 48 4.93 -11.85 -29.36
C PRO A 48 5.74 -12.25 -28.11
N GLU A 49 5.84 -13.54 -27.82
CA GLU A 49 6.59 -14.04 -26.65
C GLU A 49 8.07 -13.60 -26.65
N SER A 50 8.65 -13.33 -27.84
CA SER A 50 9.99 -12.77 -27.97
C SER A 50 10.14 -11.37 -27.37
N GLU A 51 9.05 -10.65 -27.15
CA GLU A 51 9.00 -9.27 -26.62
C GLU A 51 8.76 -9.22 -25.10
N LYS A 52 9.43 -10.11 -24.35
CA LYS A 52 9.23 -10.27 -22.89
C LYS A 52 9.27 -8.96 -22.11
N GLU A 53 10.20 -8.06 -22.43
CA GLU A 53 10.29 -6.76 -21.73
C GLU A 53 9.07 -5.86 -21.97
N ILE A 54 8.48 -5.92 -23.16
CA ILE A 54 7.25 -5.17 -23.48
C ILE A 54 6.08 -5.79 -22.74
N ILE A 55 5.95 -7.13 -22.77
CA ILE A 55 4.93 -7.88 -22.03
C ILE A 55 4.95 -7.49 -20.55
N ILE A 56 6.11 -7.62 -19.90
CA ILE A 56 6.31 -7.30 -18.49
C ILE A 56 5.89 -5.86 -18.20
N ARG A 57 6.39 -4.90 -18.98
CA ARG A 57 6.10 -3.48 -18.77
C ARG A 57 4.62 -3.17 -18.89
N GLU A 58 3.95 -3.65 -19.94
CA GLU A 58 2.53 -3.35 -20.16
C GLU A 58 1.62 -4.04 -19.12
N MET A 59 1.96 -5.26 -18.71
CA MET A 59 1.25 -5.97 -17.65
C MET A 59 1.34 -5.25 -16.30
N PHE A 60 2.55 -4.92 -15.84
CA PHE A 60 2.74 -4.21 -14.57
C PHE A 60 2.18 -2.80 -14.60
N LYS A 61 2.26 -2.10 -15.74
CA LYS A 61 1.62 -0.80 -15.92
C LYS A 61 0.10 -0.90 -15.78
N LYS A 62 -0.51 -1.95 -16.35
CA LYS A 62 -1.96 -2.18 -16.22
C LYS A 62 -2.35 -2.43 -14.77
N LEU A 63 -1.68 -3.36 -14.11
CA LEU A 63 -1.91 -3.67 -12.70
C LEU A 63 -1.70 -2.43 -11.82
N GLY A 64 -0.66 -1.63 -12.11
CA GLY A 64 -0.33 -0.43 -11.35
C GLY A 64 -1.41 0.62 -11.47
N SER A 65 -1.99 0.78 -12.67
CA SER A 65 -3.14 1.65 -12.89
C SER A 65 -4.39 1.17 -12.17
N ASP A 66 -4.65 -0.14 -12.14
CA ASP A 66 -5.86 -0.69 -11.51
C ASP A 66 -5.79 -0.59 -9.99
N PHE A 67 -4.63 -0.90 -9.38
CA PHE A 67 -4.42 -0.77 -7.94
C PHE A 67 -4.23 0.69 -7.49
N GLY A 68 -3.68 1.55 -8.35
CA GLY A 68 -3.61 3.00 -8.12
C GLY A 68 -4.95 3.73 -8.29
N GLY A 69 -5.95 3.05 -8.87
CA GLY A 69 -7.26 3.62 -9.13
C GLY A 69 -8.09 3.80 -7.86
N GLY A 70 -8.84 4.90 -7.77
CA GLY A 70 -9.71 5.19 -6.62
C GLY A 70 -10.86 4.20 -6.39
N SER A 71 -11.04 3.21 -7.27
CA SER A 71 -11.95 2.06 -7.08
C SER A 71 -11.34 0.92 -6.27
N PHE A 72 -10.01 0.76 -6.30
CA PHE A 72 -9.30 -0.24 -5.51
C PHE A 72 -9.28 0.13 -4.03
N GLY A 73 -9.12 1.42 -3.76
CA GLY A 73 -9.05 1.96 -2.40
C GLY A 73 -7.65 2.45 -2.04
N HIS A 74 -7.56 3.14 -0.93
CA HIS A 74 -6.33 3.71 -0.41
C HIS A 74 -6.16 3.36 1.05
N ALA A 75 -4.90 3.23 1.46
CA ALA A 75 -4.48 3.13 2.84
C ALA A 75 -3.37 4.14 3.13
N TRP A 76 -3.41 4.75 4.31
CA TRP A 76 -2.42 5.74 4.73
C TRP A 76 -2.25 5.77 6.25
N ILE A 77 -1.12 6.31 6.70
CA ILE A 77 -0.74 6.41 8.11
C ILE A 77 -0.78 7.88 8.53
N ILE A 78 -1.21 8.14 9.76
CA ILE A 78 -1.18 9.47 10.38
C ILE A 78 -0.65 9.34 11.80
N TYR A 79 0.34 10.15 12.14
CA TYR A 79 0.79 10.39 13.49
C TYR A 79 0.14 11.66 14.02
N PHE A 80 -0.64 11.59 15.10
CA PHE A 80 -1.21 12.74 15.79
C PHE A 80 -0.42 13.03 17.07
N ASN A 81 0.21 14.20 17.15
CA ASN A 81 0.96 14.59 18.35
C ASN A 81 0.02 14.95 19.50
N SER A 82 -1.13 15.57 19.19
CA SER A 82 -2.08 16.09 20.17
C SER A 82 -3.52 16.06 19.63
N PRO A 83 -4.54 16.38 20.45
CA PRO A 83 -5.92 16.51 19.98
C PRO A 83 -6.18 17.78 19.17
N GLU A 84 -5.17 18.59 18.89
CA GLU A 84 -5.29 19.84 18.14
C GLU A 84 -5.32 19.59 16.62
N GLU A 85 -6.23 20.28 15.93
CA GLU A 85 -6.33 20.16 14.48
C GLU A 85 -5.08 20.71 13.80
N GLY A 86 -4.51 19.94 12.88
CA GLY A 86 -3.27 20.31 12.18
C GLY A 86 -2.00 19.83 12.88
N ASP A 87 -2.07 19.40 14.14
CA ASP A 87 -0.91 18.88 14.87
C ASP A 87 -0.69 17.37 14.61
N ASN A 88 -0.30 17.08 13.38
CA ASN A 88 -0.11 15.73 12.88
C ASN A 88 0.89 15.68 11.72
N THR A 89 1.35 14.48 11.41
CA THR A 89 2.07 14.16 10.19
C THR A 89 1.41 12.98 9.51
N SER A 90 1.17 13.07 8.19
CA SER A 90 0.58 11.99 7.41
C SER A 90 1.55 11.43 6.37
N TYR A 91 1.47 10.12 6.16
CA TYR A 91 2.31 9.36 5.22
C TYR A 91 1.42 8.49 4.33
N ALA A 92 1.52 8.68 3.03
CA ALA A 92 0.83 7.91 2.02
C ALA A 92 1.80 7.46 0.92
N PHE A 93 1.38 6.50 0.10
CA PHE A 93 2.16 6.02 -1.04
C PHE A 93 1.28 5.99 -2.28
N HIS A 94 1.66 6.72 -3.34
CA HIS A 94 0.81 7.00 -4.49
C HIS A 94 1.45 6.67 -5.82
N SER A 95 0.62 6.23 -6.76
CA SER A 95 1.00 6.05 -8.15
C SER A 95 1.56 7.37 -8.72
N GLY A 96 2.73 7.30 -9.35
CA GLY A 96 3.43 8.45 -9.95
C GLY A 96 4.25 9.30 -8.95
N TYR A 97 4.02 9.19 -7.64
CA TYR A 97 4.70 10.02 -6.64
C TYR A 97 5.55 9.24 -5.63
N GLY A 98 5.26 7.95 -5.42
CA GLY A 98 5.84 7.19 -4.31
C GLY A 98 5.34 7.75 -2.97
N LEU A 99 6.24 7.93 -2.01
CA LEU A 99 5.94 8.56 -0.72
C LEU A 99 5.39 9.98 -0.91
N VAL A 100 4.24 10.23 -0.28
CA VAL A 100 3.64 11.55 -0.14
C VAL A 100 3.48 11.84 1.35
N LYS A 101 4.19 12.87 1.82
CA LYS A 101 4.06 13.40 3.18
C LYS A 101 3.02 14.52 3.17
N ASN A 102 2.23 14.61 4.23
CA ASN A 102 1.32 15.74 4.48
C ASN A 102 0.39 16.09 3.32
N SER A 103 -0.02 15.09 2.53
CA SER A 103 -0.94 15.27 1.41
C SER A 103 -0.48 16.28 0.35
N GLU A 104 0.82 16.52 0.18
CA GLU A 104 1.35 17.48 -0.81
C GLU A 104 0.87 17.20 -2.25
N HIS A 105 0.65 15.92 -2.58
CA HIS A 105 0.21 15.46 -3.90
C HIS A 105 -0.96 14.47 -3.84
N SER A 106 -1.66 14.40 -2.70
CA SER A 106 -2.78 13.49 -2.50
C SER A 106 -3.84 14.11 -1.61
N ASN A 107 -4.96 13.46 -1.45
CA ASN A 107 -5.95 13.84 -0.44
C ASN A 107 -5.85 12.97 0.83
N ASP A 108 -4.82 12.12 0.98
CA ASP A 108 -4.60 11.23 2.13
C ASP A 108 -4.17 11.98 3.38
N SER A 109 -5.12 12.75 3.91
CA SER A 109 -4.97 13.68 5.00
C SER A 109 -5.76 13.22 6.23
N PRO A 110 -5.52 13.85 7.39
CA PRO A 110 -6.41 13.72 8.54
C PRO A 110 -7.85 14.10 8.24
N LYS A 111 -8.07 15.01 7.29
CA LYS A 111 -9.41 15.49 6.90
C LYS A 111 -10.07 14.59 5.85
N ARG A 112 -9.36 13.61 5.28
CA ARG A 112 -9.96 12.64 4.35
C ARG A 112 -10.92 11.74 5.11
N LYS A 113 -12.15 11.63 4.60
CA LYS A 113 -13.09 10.61 5.10
C LYS A 113 -12.53 9.21 4.88
N PHE A 114 -12.74 8.34 5.85
CA PHE A 114 -12.32 6.94 5.82
C PHE A 114 -13.50 6.03 6.18
N HIS A 115 -13.36 4.72 5.96
CA HIS A 115 -14.37 3.73 6.38
C HIS A 115 -13.92 3.02 7.66
N LEU A 116 -12.63 2.68 7.72
CA LEU A 116 -12.00 2.09 8.89
C LEU A 116 -10.72 2.83 9.27
N GLN A 117 -10.53 2.92 10.58
CA GLN A 117 -9.35 3.48 11.21
C GLN A 117 -9.05 2.65 12.44
N ARG A 118 -7.76 2.41 12.67
CA ARG A 118 -7.27 1.97 13.97
C ARG A 118 -6.25 2.98 14.44
N CYS A 119 -6.36 3.37 15.71
CA CYS A 119 -5.37 4.19 16.38
C CYS A 119 -4.82 3.43 17.58
N VAL A 120 -3.53 3.62 17.84
CA VAL A 120 -2.87 3.14 19.06
C VAL A 120 -2.09 4.28 19.68
N LYS A 121 -2.13 4.35 21.01
CA LYS A 121 -1.29 5.27 21.76
C LYS A 121 0.14 4.80 21.62
N VAL A 122 1.05 5.73 21.37
CA VAL A 122 2.47 5.42 21.28
C VAL A 122 3.25 6.20 22.31
N ASP A 123 4.42 5.68 22.68
CA ASP A 123 5.37 6.40 23.52
C ASP A 123 6.17 7.37 22.63
N GLU A 124 6.05 8.66 22.93
CA GLU A 124 6.72 9.77 22.25
C GLU A 124 8.26 9.67 22.28
N LYS A 125 8.83 8.77 23.08
CA LYS A 125 10.27 8.51 23.11
C LYS A 125 10.70 7.40 22.16
N THR A 126 9.78 6.53 21.75
CA THR A 126 10.10 5.31 20.98
C THR A 126 9.49 5.28 19.61
N VAL A 127 8.37 5.96 19.37
CA VAL A 127 7.74 6.08 18.06
C VAL A 127 7.46 7.54 17.82
N THR A 128 8.31 8.19 17.01
CA THR A 128 8.16 9.61 16.65
C THR A 128 8.14 9.77 15.14
N PRO A 129 7.63 10.90 14.61
CA PRO A 129 7.76 11.25 13.20
C PRO A 129 9.22 11.19 12.70
N GLU A 130 10.19 11.61 13.51
CA GLU A 130 11.60 11.57 13.14
C GLU A 130 12.13 10.13 13.01
N LEU A 131 11.73 9.22 13.90
CA LEU A 131 12.08 7.80 13.77
C LEU A 131 11.47 7.20 12.50
N ILE A 132 10.18 7.48 12.28
CA ILE A 132 9.45 7.01 11.11
C ILE A 132 10.16 7.49 9.83
N GLU A 133 10.50 8.77 9.76
CA GLU A 133 11.09 9.38 8.56
C GLU A 133 12.56 9.03 8.33
N ARG A 134 13.34 8.85 9.39
CA ARG A 134 14.80 8.62 9.26
C ARG A 134 15.19 7.14 9.24
N LYS A 135 14.32 6.25 9.72
CA LYS A 135 14.65 4.83 9.87
C LYS A 135 13.66 3.92 9.16
N LEU A 136 12.37 4.12 9.38
CA LEU A 136 11.35 3.17 8.93
C LEU A 136 11.01 3.36 7.44
N ILE A 137 10.65 4.57 7.05
CA ILE A 137 10.29 4.92 5.67
C ILE A 137 11.44 4.67 4.67
N PRO A 138 12.72 5.01 4.98
CA PRO A 138 13.82 4.73 4.06
C PRO A 138 13.95 3.24 3.69
N GLN A 139 13.72 2.32 4.64
CA GLN A 139 13.74 0.88 4.37
C GLN A 139 12.66 0.48 3.36
N LEU A 140 11.46 1.05 3.47
CA LEU A 140 10.36 0.80 2.54
C LEU A 140 10.64 1.42 1.15
N ILE A 141 11.27 2.59 1.12
CA ILE A 141 11.70 3.22 -0.14
C ILE A 141 12.72 2.33 -0.85
N ASP A 142 13.75 1.87 -0.14
CA ASP A 142 14.79 0.98 -0.68
C ASP A 142 14.19 -0.33 -1.19
N GLU A 143 13.28 -0.94 -0.43
CA GLU A 143 12.59 -2.16 -0.83
C GLU A 143 11.73 -1.94 -2.09
N SER A 144 11.01 -0.82 -2.17
CA SER A 144 10.18 -0.50 -3.34
C SER A 144 11.01 -0.26 -4.60
N ASN A 145 12.16 0.42 -4.48
CA ASN A 145 13.09 0.63 -5.58
C ASN A 145 13.70 -0.70 -6.05
N ARG A 146 14.14 -1.54 -5.12
CA ARG A 146 14.69 -2.87 -5.41
C ARG A 146 13.68 -3.72 -6.18
N LEU A 147 12.44 -3.80 -5.70
CA LEU A 147 11.37 -4.57 -6.37
C LEU A 147 11.02 -3.99 -7.74
N SER A 148 10.99 -2.66 -7.89
CA SER A 148 10.77 -2.00 -9.19
C SER A 148 11.83 -2.36 -10.23
N LYS A 149 13.11 -2.38 -9.85
CA LYS A 149 14.21 -2.81 -10.71
C LYS A 149 14.09 -4.29 -11.10
N LEU A 150 13.70 -5.15 -10.16
CA LEU A 150 13.43 -6.57 -10.44
C LEU A 150 12.25 -6.76 -11.40
N MET A 151 11.21 -5.93 -11.29
CA MET A 151 10.09 -5.87 -12.25
C MET A 151 10.46 -5.21 -13.60
N LYS A 152 11.70 -4.71 -13.76
CA LYS A 152 12.17 -3.97 -14.94
C LYS A 152 11.36 -2.70 -15.23
N LEU A 153 10.78 -2.08 -14.20
CA LEU A 153 9.98 -0.86 -14.35
C LEU A 153 10.81 0.42 -14.26
N THR A 154 11.92 0.37 -13.52
CA THR A 154 12.87 1.47 -13.39
C THR A 154 14.30 0.95 -13.49
N SER A 155 15.21 1.82 -13.93
CA SER A 155 16.66 1.57 -13.95
C SER A 155 17.39 2.25 -12.79
N GLU A 156 16.79 3.27 -12.19
CA GLU A 156 17.37 4.10 -11.14
C GLU A 156 16.51 4.09 -9.88
N ASP A 157 17.12 4.51 -8.76
CA ASP A 157 16.41 4.67 -7.50
C ASP A 157 15.64 5.99 -7.49
N MET A 158 14.34 5.90 -7.23
CA MET A 158 13.49 7.05 -7.01
C MET A 158 13.59 7.50 -5.56
N LYS A 159 13.82 8.79 -5.33
CA LYS A 159 13.95 9.39 -4.00
C LYS A 159 12.77 9.03 -3.07
N ASN A 160 11.56 8.98 -3.62
CA ASN A 160 10.34 8.72 -2.87
C ASN A 160 9.88 7.24 -2.99
N GLY A 161 10.70 6.37 -3.57
CA GLY A 161 10.33 4.99 -3.88
C GLY A 161 9.41 4.88 -5.10
N VAL A 162 9.05 3.65 -5.46
CA VAL A 162 8.24 3.36 -6.65
C VAL A 162 6.95 2.67 -6.24
N TYR A 163 5.83 3.29 -6.60
CA TYR A 163 4.52 2.66 -6.52
C TYR A 163 4.36 1.63 -7.64
N THR A 164 4.11 0.38 -7.26
CA THR A 164 3.90 -0.72 -8.19
C THR A 164 2.71 -1.56 -7.71
N PRO A 165 2.30 -2.59 -8.48
CA PRO A 165 1.26 -3.49 -8.01
C PRO A 165 1.57 -4.18 -6.69
N ILE A 166 2.85 -4.49 -6.46
CA ILE A 166 3.35 -5.22 -5.29
C ILE A 166 3.66 -4.26 -4.14
N THR A 167 4.08 -3.04 -4.46
CA THR A 167 4.45 -1.98 -3.50
C THR A 167 3.45 -0.83 -3.53
N ASN A 168 2.17 -1.16 -3.42
CA ASN A 168 1.08 -0.19 -3.45
C ASN A 168 0.85 0.50 -2.09
N CYS A 169 -0.20 1.31 -1.98
CA CYS A 169 -0.51 2.07 -0.76
C CYS A 169 -0.78 1.19 0.48
N SER A 170 -1.44 0.04 0.31
CA SER A 170 -1.71 -0.90 1.40
C SER A 170 -0.45 -1.65 1.82
N TRP A 171 0.41 -1.99 0.87
CA TRP A 171 1.73 -2.53 1.19
C TRP A 171 2.53 -1.55 2.03
N PHE A 172 2.62 -0.28 1.62
CA PHE A 172 3.39 0.73 2.35
C PHE A 172 2.80 0.98 3.75
N ALA A 173 1.50 1.25 3.84
CA ALA A 173 0.84 1.54 5.11
C ALA A 173 0.89 0.33 6.06
N GLY A 174 0.65 -0.88 5.53
CA GLY A 174 0.67 -2.13 6.27
C GLY A 174 2.07 -2.49 6.77
N LYS A 175 3.12 -2.40 5.93
CA LYS A 175 4.50 -2.63 6.35
C LYS A 175 4.95 -1.60 7.38
N LEU A 176 4.66 -0.32 7.18
CA LEU A 176 5.01 0.74 8.14
C LEU A 176 4.31 0.51 9.49
N TRP A 177 3.02 0.17 9.48
CA TRP A 177 2.28 -0.18 10.69
C TRP A 177 2.89 -1.40 11.38
N ASN A 178 3.21 -2.46 10.63
CA ASN A 178 3.81 -3.72 11.12
C ASN A 178 5.19 -3.58 11.76
N GLN A 179 5.88 -2.45 11.59
CA GLN A 179 7.09 -2.14 12.33
C GLN A 179 6.82 -1.63 13.76
N ILE A 180 5.56 -1.32 14.08
CA ILE A 180 5.10 -0.79 15.37
C ILE A 180 4.10 -1.76 16.02
N MET A 181 3.11 -2.22 15.27
CA MET A 181 2.00 -3.08 15.68
C MET A 181 1.66 -4.07 14.57
N SER A 182 1.25 -5.30 14.86
CA SER A 182 0.93 -6.27 13.79
C SER A 182 -0.47 -6.05 13.20
N LEU A 183 -0.65 -6.34 11.91
CA LEU A 183 -1.93 -6.58 11.25
C LEU A 183 -1.69 -7.36 9.94
N THR A 184 -2.77 -7.83 9.33
CA THR A 184 -2.72 -8.44 8.00
C THR A 184 -3.22 -7.45 6.96
N PHE A 185 -2.44 -7.25 5.89
CA PHE A 185 -2.80 -6.35 4.79
C PHE A 185 -2.61 -6.99 3.40
N GLU A 186 -1.96 -8.15 3.33
CA GLU A 186 -1.71 -8.87 2.09
C GLU A 186 -2.81 -9.91 1.88
N GLN A 187 -3.39 -9.93 0.68
CA GLN A 187 -4.24 -11.00 0.23
C GLN A 187 -3.44 -11.96 -0.63
N SER A 188 -3.56 -13.26 -0.39
CA SER A 188 -2.98 -14.29 -1.25
C SER A 188 -3.54 -14.20 -2.66
N ILE A 189 -2.69 -14.48 -3.64
CA ILE A 189 -3.13 -14.51 -5.03
C ILE A 189 -3.95 -15.77 -5.25
N GLU A 190 -4.99 -15.68 -6.07
CA GLU A 190 -5.94 -16.77 -6.28
C GLU A 190 -5.26 -18.01 -6.88
N ASN A 191 -5.58 -19.19 -6.35
CA ASN A 191 -4.88 -20.45 -6.66
C ASN A 191 -5.02 -20.90 -8.13
N ASP A 192 -5.96 -20.33 -8.87
CA ASP A 192 -6.19 -20.63 -10.28
C ASP A 192 -5.31 -19.79 -11.23
N ILE A 193 -4.51 -18.87 -10.69
CA ILE A 193 -3.50 -18.12 -11.44
C ILE A 193 -2.13 -18.76 -11.18
N ASN A 194 -1.56 -19.40 -12.20
CA ASN A 194 -0.25 -20.01 -12.09
C ASN A 194 0.88 -18.96 -12.24
N ILE A 195 1.14 -18.22 -11.16
CA ILE A 195 2.19 -17.19 -11.12
C ILE A 195 3.57 -17.79 -11.29
N ASP A 196 3.79 -19.01 -10.79
CA ASP A 196 5.11 -19.64 -10.87
C ASP A 196 5.49 -19.95 -12.33
N GLU A 197 4.54 -20.43 -13.13
CA GLU A 197 4.71 -20.63 -14.58
C GLU A 197 4.95 -19.31 -15.30
N TRP A 198 4.12 -18.29 -15.04
CA TRP A 198 4.32 -16.96 -15.66
C TRP A 198 5.67 -16.34 -15.29
N ALA A 199 6.12 -16.52 -14.04
CA ALA A 199 7.42 -16.06 -13.56
C ALA A 199 8.58 -16.74 -14.30
N ASP A 200 8.48 -18.03 -14.59
CA ASP A 200 9.48 -18.76 -15.38
C ASP A 200 9.50 -18.30 -16.84
N GLU A 201 8.33 -18.23 -17.47
CA GLU A 201 8.19 -17.79 -18.86
C GLU A 201 8.76 -16.39 -19.09
N MET A 202 8.50 -15.47 -18.14
CA MET A 202 8.94 -14.08 -18.23
C MET A 202 10.34 -13.83 -17.66
N ASN A 203 11.02 -14.85 -17.13
CA ASN A 203 12.32 -14.73 -16.45
C ASN A 203 12.30 -13.70 -15.30
N LEU A 204 11.26 -13.80 -14.46
CA LEU A 204 11.06 -12.98 -13.26
C LEU A 204 10.94 -13.88 -12.01
N PRO A 205 11.99 -14.65 -11.66
CA PRO A 205 11.91 -15.67 -10.60
C PRO A 205 11.50 -15.13 -9.23
N PHE A 206 11.76 -13.84 -8.94
CA PHE A 206 11.35 -13.23 -7.67
C PHE A 206 9.83 -13.19 -7.46
N LEU A 207 9.03 -13.28 -8.53
CA LEU A 207 7.57 -13.29 -8.41
C LEU A 207 7.05 -14.54 -7.71
N LYS A 208 7.81 -15.63 -7.76
CA LYS A 208 7.52 -16.85 -7.01
C LYS A 208 7.56 -16.62 -5.50
N ASP A 209 8.30 -15.62 -5.03
CA ASP A 209 8.36 -15.28 -3.61
C ASP A 209 7.22 -14.33 -3.20
N ILE A 210 6.49 -13.76 -4.17
CA ILE A 210 5.36 -12.87 -3.94
C ILE A 210 4.10 -13.70 -3.74
N ARG A 211 3.83 -14.04 -2.48
CA ARG A 211 2.66 -14.85 -2.09
C ARG A 211 1.38 -14.05 -1.87
N GLY A 212 1.46 -12.72 -1.89
CA GLY A 212 0.31 -11.85 -1.72
C GLY A 212 0.54 -10.42 -2.19
N ILE A 213 -0.57 -9.69 -2.32
CA ILE A 213 -0.60 -8.29 -2.74
C ILE A 213 -1.26 -7.48 -1.63
N GLY A 214 -0.71 -6.30 -1.31
CA GLY A 214 -1.35 -5.36 -0.39
C GLY A 214 -2.76 -4.99 -0.88
N ASP A 215 -3.79 -5.38 -0.14
CA ASP A 215 -5.18 -5.10 -0.47
C ASP A 215 -5.81 -4.24 0.63
N PRO A 216 -6.29 -3.02 0.32
CA PRO A 216 -6.99 -2.22 1.32
C PRO A 216 -8.29 -2.87 1.83
N GLY A 217 -8.89 -3.81 1.08
CA GLY A 217 -9.98 -4.67 1.56
C GLY A 217 -9.54 -5.64 2.66
N MET A 218 -8.44 -6.38 2.44
CA MET A 218 -7.84 -7.24 3.47
C MET A 218 -7.37 -6.44 4.70
N LEU A 219 -6.75 -5.27 4.47
CA LEU A 219 -6.41 -4.35 5.55
C LEU A 219 -7.67 -3.96 6.35
N ALA A 220 -8.73 -3.51 5.66
CA ALA A 220 -10.00 -3.15 6.27
C ALA A 220 -10.56 -4.30 7.13
N GLU A 221 -10.58 -5.53 6.61
CA GLU A 221 -10.99 -6.72 7.37
C GLU A 221 -10.15 -6.92 8.64
N SER A 222 -8.82 -6.79 8.55
CA SER A 222 -7.94 -6.90 9.71
C SER A 222 -8.19 -5.80 10.75
N LEU A 223 -8.49 -4.57 10.32
CA LEU A 223 -8.85 -3.48 11.22
C LEU A 223 -10.20 -3.72 11.92
N GLU A 224 -11.17 -4.31 11.23
CA GLU A 224 -12.51 -4.61 11.76
C GLU A 224 -12.48 -5.74 12.79
N LYS A 225 -11.73 -6.81 12.52
CA LYS A 225 -11.61 -7.97 13.43
C LYS A 225 -10.87 -7.64 14.73
N GLY A 226 -10.07 -6.58 14.74
CA GLY A 226 -9.14 -6.30 15.84
C GLY A 226 -7.89 -7.17 15.76
N LEU A 227 -6.90 -6.89 16.62
CA LEU A 227 -5.64 -7.63 16.64
C LEU A 227 -5.87 -9.06 17.14
N GLU A 228 -5.35 -10.05 16.43
CA GLU A 228 -4.99 -11.31 17.06
C GLU A 228 -3.81 -11.01 18.00
N LEU A 229 -4.04 -11.15 19.31
CA LEU A 229 -3.01 -11.05 20.36
C LEU A 229 -2.31 -12.39 20.55
#